data_AF-B1C616-F1
#
_entry.id   AF-B1C616-F1
#
_cell.length_a   1.000
_cell.length_b   1.000
_cell.length_c   1.000
_cell.angle_alpha   90.00
_cell.angle_beta   90.00
_cell.angle_gamma   90.00
#
_symmetry.space_group_name_H-M   'P 1'
#
loop_
_entity.id
_entity.type
_entity.pdbx_description
1 polymer ?
#
loop_
_entity_poly.entity_id
_entity_poly.type
_entity_poly.pdbx_seq_one_letter_code
_entity_poly.pdbx_strand_id
1 'polypeptide(L)'
;MGITFNNEVYAASDNLTDAQREEFYTYTDCSYSGQDGLSVGIHGNGDDDKSFIYQLNKIGGGGSYTTTAVDSSGNTYTWKDGQPLPNPCPNGEFKGKKVISMNRMFSGLFTVKRLDLSSFDTSQVMDMQNMFSTMDSLTDIDLTGFDTSKVTEMKWMFVACRSLFNLDLSGFNTSNVTDMSNMFDSCEKLSSPDITSFDTSKVRNMSLMFSQTALTDLDLSHFDTSNVRDMSSMFATCEKLTSVNVSDFDTSKVTNMYGMFGECPKLSLVNLMSFDTSNVTDMSFMFYGDGSLKRVDLFNFTLKESVNISSMFEDAGKRIDDKPALGIVKK
;
A
#
# COMPACT_ATOMS: atom_id res chain seq x y z
N MET A 1 14.30 -35.39 46.68
CA MET A 1 15.53 -34.64 47.00
C MET A 1 16.03 -34.01 45.69
N GLY A 2 16.01 -32.67 45.61
CA GLY A 2 16.54 -31.79 44.52
C GLY A 2 15.79 -31.81 43.19
N ILE A 3 15.43 -30.71 42.50
CA ILE A 3 15.63 -29.25 42.67
C ILE A 3 14.37 -28.52 42.13
N THR A 4 13.97 -27.44 42.79
CA THR A 4 12.84 -26.53 42.50
C THR A 4 13.22 -25.42 41.52
N PHE A 5 12.31 -24.99 40.62
CA PHE A 5 12.23 -23.60 40.11
C PHE A 5 10.80 -23.21 39.64
N ASN A 6 10.20 -22.28 40.41
CA ASN A 6 9.27 -21.18 40.08
C ASN A 6 7.93 -21.39 39.32
N ASN A 7 6.87 -21.65 40.11
CA ASN A 7 5.50 -21.06 39.98
C ASN A 7 4.82 -21.08 38.60
N GLU A 8 4.31 -22.25 38.21
CA GLU A 8 3.43 -22.45 37.06
C GLU A 8 2.04 -21.81 37.21
N VAL A 9 1.50 -21.33 36.08
CA VAL A 9 0.06 -21.34 35.77
C VAL A 9 -0.10 -21.79 34.31
N TYR A 10 -0.95 -22.80 34.08
CA TYR A 10 -1.37 -23.35 32.78
C TYR A 10 -2.84 -23.03 32.47
N ALA A 11 -3.16 -22.67 31.21
CA ALA A 11 -4.41 -22.87 30.41
C ALA A 11 -4.39 -21.89 29.20
N ALA A 12 -4.96 -22.10 27.99
CA ALA A 12 -5.80 -23.12 27.35
C ALA A 12 -5.42 -23.19 25.84
N SER A 13 -5.63 -24.24 25.04
CA SER A 13 -6.71 -25.24 25.06
C SER A 13 -6.20 -26.68 24.96
N ASP A 14 -6.88 -27.56 25.69
CA ASP A 14 -6.64 -29.00 25.71
C ASP A 14 -6.88 -29.64 24.33
N ASN A 15 -5.79 -29.93 23.61
CA ASN A 15 -5.53 -31.18 22.86
C ASN A 15 -4.37 -31.02 21.84
N LEU A 16 -3.19 -30.61 22.31
CA LEU A 16 -1.95 -30.78 21.53
C LEU A 16 -1.06 -31.82 22.21
N THR A 17 -0.67 -32.84 21.44
CA THR A 17 0.22 -33.95 21.81
C THR A 17 1.69 -33.58 21.64
N ASP A 18 2.60 -34.36 22.21
CA ASP A 18 4.04 -34.03 22.28
C ASP A 18 4.76 -33.98 20.91
N ALA A 19 4.24 -34.67 19.88
CA ALA A 19 4.71 -34.52 18.49
C ALA A 19 4.20 -33.22 17.82
N GLN A 20 3.16 -32.59 18.37
CA GLN A 20 2.64 -31.28 17.95
C GLN A 20 3.34 -30.13 18.70
N ARG A 21 4.32 -30.44 19.57
CA ARG A 21 5.16 -29.52 20.36
C ARG A 21 6.63 -29.45 19.92
N GLU A 22 7.13 -30.32 19.04
CA GLU A 22 8.58 -30.45 18.73
C GLU A 22 9.04 -29.94 17.35
N GLU A 23 8.14 -29.48 16.46
CA GLU A 23 8.51 -28.85 15.17
C GLU A 23 8.43 -27.31 15.20
N PHE A 24 8.63 -26.70 16.38
CA PHE A 24 8.73 -25.25 16.55
C PHE A 24 10.14 -24.80 16.15
N TYR A 25 10.34 -24.65 14.84
CA TYR A 25 11.62 -24.28 14.24
C TYR A 25 12.15 -22.94 14.79
N THR A 26 13.46 -22.94 15.01
CA THR A 26 14.27 -21.84 15.53
C THR A 26 14.10 -20.55 14.74
N TYR A 27 13.49 -19.54 15.36
CA TYR A 27 13.38 -18.18 14.85
C TYR A 27 14.70 -17.43 15.09
N THR A 28 15.39 -17.00 14.01
CA THR A 28 16.69 -16.33 14.10
C THR A 28 16.72 -14.85 13.73
N ASP A 29 15.60 -14.16 13.52
CA ASP A 29 15.64 -12.70 13.28
C ASP A 29 14.43 -11.97 13.86
N CYS A 30 14.43 -11.75 15.19
CA CYS A 30 13.71 -10.62 15.76
C CYS A 30 14.44 -9.33 15.35
N SER A 31 14.25 -8.88 14.11
CA SER A 31 14.91 -7.65 13.63
C SER A 31 14.21 -6.43 14.23
N TYR A 32 14.89 -5.80 15.18
CA TYR A 32 14.54 -4.48 15.73
C TYR A 32 15.08 -3.41 14.77
N SER A 33 14.20 -2.58 14.21
CA SER A 33 14.62 -1.38 13.49
C SER A 33 14.03 -0.12 14.13
N GLY A 34 14.93 0.74 14.62
CA GLY A 34 14.68 2.18 14.79
C GLY A 34 13.90 2.62 16.02
N GLN A 35 14.12 3.86 16.44
CA GLN A 35 13.71 4.41 17.72
C GLN A 35 12.20 4.66 17.82
N ASP A 36 11.65 4.16 18.93
CA ASP A 36 10.30 4.32 19.48
C ASP A 36 9.17 3.50 18.82
N GLY A 37 8.39 2.83 19.69
CA GLY A 37 7.18 2.04 19.44
C GLY A 37 7.36 0.67 18.77
N LEU A 38 6.52 -0.29 19.19
CA LEU A 38 6.72 -1.72 18.94
C LEU A 38 5.58 -2.28 18.06
N SER A 39 5.92 -2.83 16.89
CA SER A 39 5.13 -3.90 16.24
C SER A 39 6.06 -5.06 15.98
N VAL A 40 5.59 -6.28 16.26
CA VAL A 40 6.37 -7.51 16.04
C VAL A 40 5.68 -8.29 14.94
N GLY A 41 6.12 -8.05 13.70
CA GLY A 41 5.91 -9.01 12.61
C GLY A 41 6.99 -10.08 12.73
N ILE A 42 6.60 -11.35 12.89
CA ILE A 42 7.54 -12.47 12.80
C ILE A 42 7.36 -13.07 11.41
N HIS A 43 8.24 -12.65 10.48
CA HIS A 43 8.26 -13.18 9.12
C HIS A 43 8.97 -14.54 9.11
N GLY A 44 8.29 -15.58 8.64
CA GLY A 44 8.95 -16.81 8.21
C GLY A 44 9.83 -16.51 6.99
N ASN A 45 11.05 -17.08 6.97
CA ASN A 45 11.91 -17.00 5.80
C ASN A 45 11.39 -17.98 4.74
N GLY A 46 10.83 -17.49 3.64
CA GLY A 46 10.42 -18.31 2.48
C GLY A 46 8.91 -18.56 2.37
N ASP A 47 8.52 -19.13 1.23
CA ASP A 47 7.15 -19.43 0.75
C ASP A 47 6.30 -20.35 1.68
N ASP A 48 6.68 -20.54 2.94
CA ASP A 48 6.03 -21.45 3.86
C ASP A 48 4.96 -20.73 4.70
N ASP A 49 3.72 -21.17 4.50
CA ASP A 49 2.42 -20.86 5.15
C ASP A 49 2.39 -20.93 6.70
N LYS A 50 3.42 -20.46 7.43
CA LYS A 50 3.50 -20.58 8.91
C LYS A 50 3.99 -19.31 9.61
N SER A 51 3.52 -18.14 9.17
CA SER A 51 3.78 -16.86 9.85
C SER A 51 2.72 -16.56 10.92
N PHE A 52 3.14 -16.05 12.08
CA PHE A 52 2.27 -15.52 13.13
C PHE A 52 2.60 -14.04 13.36
N ILE A 53 1.58 -13.20 13.37
CA ILE A 53 1.69 -11.75 13.60
C ILE A 53 1.11 -11.44 14.96
N TYR A 54 1.83 -10.68 15.79
CA TYR A 54 1.38 -10.35 17.14
C TYR A 54 1.17 -8.84 17.30
N GLN A 55 0.08 -8.46 17.97
CA GLN A 55 -0.19 -7.10 18.43
C GLN A 55 -0.41 -7.10 19.94
N LEU A 56 0.14 -6.09 20.62
CA LEU A 56 -0.13 -5.82 22.02
C LEU A 56 -1.03 -4.58 22.14
N ASN A 57 -2.22 -4.74 22.68
CA ASN A 57 -3.21 -3.69 22.86
C ASN A 57 -3.32 -3.33 24.35
N LYS A 58 -3.31 -2.05 24.70
CA LYS A 58 -3.40 -1.61 26.11
C LYS A 58 -4.87 -1.54 26.55
N ILE A 59 -5.20 -2.15 27.69
CA ILE A 59 -6.51 -2.06 28.34
C ILE A 59 -6.50 -0.95 29.39
N GLY A 60 -7.06 0.22 29.06
CA GLY A 60 -7.32 1.31 30.01
C GLY A 60 -6.07 1.97 30.63
N GLY A 61 -6.26 2.66 31.76
CA GLY A 61 -5.21 3.44 32.44
C GLY A 61 -4.22 2.63 33.29
N GLY A 62 -4.52 1.36 33.57
CA GLY A 62 -3.88 0.56 34.64
C GLY A 62 -2.68 -0.31 34.24
N GLY A 63 -2.16 -0.21 33.02
CA GLY A 63 -1.01 -1.03 32.59
C GLY A 63 -1.37 -2.49 32.29
N SER A 64 -2.64 -2.78 32.03
CA SER A 64 -3.10 -4.09 31.55
C SER A 64 -3.05 -4.15 30.02
N TYR A 65 -2.81 -5.33 29.45
CA TYR A 65 -2.68 -5.53 28.00
C TYR A 65 -3.49 -6.75 27.52
N THR A 66 -4.01 -6.70 26.29
CA THR A 66 -4.37 -7.88 25.50
C THR A 66 -3.29 -8.15 24.46
N THR A 67 -3.07 -9.42 24.14
CA THR A 67 -2.28 -9.81 22.95
C THR A 67 -3.24 -10.35 21.91
N THR A 68 -3.13 -9.88 20.67
CA THR A 68 -3.82 -10.43 19.52
C THR A 68 -2.78 -11.11 18.62
N ALA A 69 -3.01 -12.35 18.18
CA ALA A 69 -2.20 -12.97 17.14
C ALA A 69 -3.05 -13.28 15.91
N VAL A 70 -2.45 -13.18 14.72
CA VAL A 70 -3.03 -13.62 13.46
C VAL A 70 -2.11 -14.68 12.86
N ASP A 71 -2.66 -15.85 12.53
CA ASP A 71 -1.90 -16.89 11.84
C ASP A 71 -1.92 -16.71 10.31
N SER A 72 -1.13 -17.51 9.61
CA SER A 72 -1.05 -17.57 8.14
C SER A 72 -2.36 -17.98 7.45
N SER A 73 -3.35 -18.48 8.20
CA SER A 73 -4.68 -18.77 7.69
C SER A 73 -5.67 -17.61 7.93
N GLY A 74 -5.23 -16.53 8.57
CA GLY A 74 -6.05 -15.37 8.92
C GLY A 74 -6.86 -15.54 10.21
N ASN A 75 -6.65 -16.63 10.97
CA ASN A 75 -7.34 -16.81 12.24
C ASN A 75 -6.78 -15.84 13.28
N THR A 76 -7.67 -15.20 14.01
CA THR A 76 -7.32 -14.23 15.06
C THR A 76 -7.48 -14.87 16.44
N TYR A 77 -6.47 -14.71 17.28
CA TYR A 77 -6.42 -15.24 18.64
C TYR A 77 -6.24 -14.06 19.60
N THR A 78 -7.02 -13.98 20.68
CA THR A 78 -6.92 -12.89 21.66
C THR A 78 -6.76 -13.43 23.07
N TRP A 79 -5.75 -12.96 23.80
CA TRP A 79 -5.51 -13.30 25.20
C TRP A 79 -5.66 -12.08 26.10
N LYS A 80 -6.26 -12.28 27.29
CA LYS A 80 -6.32 -11.29 28.37
C LYS A 80 -5.20 -11.55 29.39
N ASP A 81 -4.81 -10.50 30.11
CA ASP A 81 -3.80 -10.54 31.17
C ASP A 81 -3.93 -11.76 32.11
N GLY A 82 -2.81 -12.45 32.35
CA GLY A 82 -2.70 -13.55 33.33
C GLY A 82 -2.81 -14.99 32.79
N GLN A 83 -2.83 -15.20 31.47
CA GLN A 83 -2.63 -16.53 30.85
C GLN A 83 -1.18 -16.63 30.31
N PRO A 84 -0.51 -17.80 30.39
CA PRO A 84 0.83 -17.97 29.86
C PRO A 84 0.84 -17.67 28.35
N LEU A 85 1.57 -16.62 27.96
CA LEU A 85 1.80 -16.28 26.56
C LEU A 85 2.69 -17.36 25.92
N PRO A 86 2.41 -17.82 24.69
CA PRO A 86 3.44 -18.42 23.86
C PRO A 86 4.53 -17.37 23.67
N ASN A 87 5.72 -17.59 24.21
CA ASN A 87 6.82 -16.62 24.20
C ASN A 87 7.36 -16.44 22.77
N PRO A 88 6.99 -15.37 22.03
CA PRO A 88 7.39 -15.23 20.63
C PRO A 88 8.81 -14.67 20.51
N CYS A 89 9.40 -14.22 21.63
CA CYS A 89 10.68 -13.53 21.67
C CYS A 89 11.37 -13.79 23.03
N PRO A 90 12.16 -14.89 23.14
CA PRO A 90 12.70 -15.39 24.41
C PRO A 90 13.52 -14.38 25.23
N ASN A 91 13.99 -13.30 24.59
CA ASN A 91 14.94 -12.34 25.18
C ASN A 91 14.40 -10.89 25.25
N GLY A 92 13.09 -10.65 25.01
CA GLY A 92 12.51 -9.30 25.01
C GLY A 92 11.71 -8.97 26.27
N GLU A 93 12.17 -8.01 27.08
CA GLU A 93 11.28 -7.37 28.08
C GLU A 93 10.33 -6.38 27.37
N PHE A 94 9.04 -6.72 27.27
CA PHE A 94 8.01 -5.81 26.79
C PHE A 94 7.67 -4.75 27.86
N LYS A 95 8.42 -3.65 27.89
CA LYS A 95 8.08 -2.50 28.75
C LYS A 95 7.09 -1.61 28.02
N GLY A 96 5.83 -1.64 28.44
CA GLY A 96 4.67 -0.85 28.00
C GLY A 96 4.89 0.34 27.05
N LYS A 97 5.20 0.06 25.78
CA LYS A 97 5.28 1.07 24.71
C LYS A 97 4.05 0.98 23.81
N LYS A 98 3.62 2.14 23.29
CA LYS A 98 2.55 2.27 22.30
C LYS A 98 3.02 1.67 20.95
N VAL A 99 2.11 1.07 20.19
CA VAL A 99 2.38 0.66 18.80
C VAL A 99 2.45 1.92 17.95
N ILE A 100 3.63 2.26 17.40
CA ILE A 100 3.79 3.46 16.55
C ILE A 100 4.20 3.14 15.11
N SER A 101 4.55 1.91 14.80
CA SER A 101 4.76 1.43 13.43
C SER A 101 3.97 0.13 13.27
N MET A 102 3.33 -0.07 12.13
CA MET A 102 2.74 -1.31 11.63
C MET A 102 3.37 -1.67 10.28
N ASN A 103 4.62 -1.24 10.08
CA ASN A 103 5.38 -1.54 8.87
C ASN A 103 5.39 -3.04 8.58
N ARG A 104 5.00 -3.43 7.35
CA ARG A 104 5.05 -4.83 6.88
C ARG A 104 4.30 -5.82 7.77
N MET A 105 3.39 -5.34 8.63
CA MET A 105 2.82 -6.16 9.68
C MET A 105 2.13 -7.42 9.14
N PHE A 106 1.37 -7.30 8.05
CA PHE A 106 0.67 -8.38 7.35
C PHE A 106 1.28 -8.69 5.98
N SER A 107 2.47 -8.15 5.70
CA SER A 107 3.08 -8.30 4.39
C SER A 107 3.48 -9.76 4.13
N GLY A 108 3.21 -10.24 2.92
CA GLY A 108 3.57 -11.61 2.51
C GLY A 108 2.63 -12.70 3.02
N LEU A 109 1.47 -12.35 3.60
CA LEU A 109 0.43 -13.33 3.90
C LEU A 109 -0.32 -13.74 2.62
N PHE A 110 0.36 -14.47 1.73
CA PHE A 110 -0.08 -14.75 0.35
C PHE A 110 -1.41 -15.50 0.26
N THR A 111 -1.74 -16.33 1.25
CA THR A 111 -2.91 -17.23 1.25
C THR A 111 -4.11 -16.70 2.02
N VAL A 112 -3.93 -15.65 2.84
CA VAL A 112 -4.99 -15.07 3.66
C VAL A 112 -5.99 -14.30 2.81
N LYS A 113 -7.27 -14.69 2.92
CA LYS A 113 -8.37 -14.05 2.18
C LYS A 113 -9.10 -12.97 2.95
N ARG A 114 -9.09 -13.06 4.27
CA ARG A 114 -9.79 -12.16 5.19
C ARG A 114 -8.96 -11.96 6.45
N LEU A 115 -9.02 -10.76 7.00
CA LEU A 115 -8.38 -10.39 8.25
C LEU A 115 -9.39 -9.69 9.16
N ASP A 116 -9.45 -10.09 10.41
CA ASP A 116 -10.19 -9.35 11.45
C ASP A 116 -9.21 -8.42 12.17
N LEU A 117 -9.39 -7.12 11.97
CA LEU A 117 -8.58 -6.07 12.57
C LEU A 117 -9.35 -5.24 13.60
N SER A 118 -10.55 -5.67 13.99
CA SER A 118 -11.45 -4.90 14.86
C SER A 118 -10.88 -4.62 16.27
N SER A 119 -9.88 -5.40 16.70
CA SER A 119 -9.21 -5.25 18.00
C SER A 119 -7.98 -4.33 17.97
N PHE A 120 -7.59 -3.83 16.80
CA PHE A 120 -6.34 -3.09 16.63
C PHE A 120 -6.49 -1.62 17.05
N ASP A 121 -5.75 -1.20 18.09
CA ASP A 121 -5.59 0.24 18.39
C ASP A 121 -4.50 0.85 17.52
N THR A 122 -4.92 1.69 16.58
CA THR A 122 -4.05 2.39 15.61
C THR A 122 -3.80 3.85 15.95
N SER A 123 -4.36 4.36 17.06
CA SER A 123 -4.37 5.80 17.41
C SER A 123 -3.00 6.43 17.65
N GLN A 124 -1.95 5.62 17.72
CA GLN A 124 -0.56 6.04 17.95
C GLN A 124 0.36 5.67 16.79
N VAL A 125 -0.16 5.03 15.75
CA VAL A 125 0.60 4.57 14.60
C VAL A 125 0.99 5.77 13.74
N MET A 126 2.27 5.86 13.43
CA MET A 126 2.90 6.86 12.57
C MET A 126 3.38 6.25 11.25
N ASP A 127 3.63 4.94 11.22
CA ASP A 127 4.15 4.22 10.07
C ASP A 127 3.26 3.02 9.72
N MET A 128 2.67 3.03 8.53
CA MET A 128 1.89 1.94 7.94
C MET A 128 2.43 1.49 6.58
N GLN A 129 3.69 1.82 6.23
CA GLN A 129 4.23 1.43 4.91
C GLN A 129 4.29 -0.10 4.77
N ASN A 130 3.93 -0.59 3.58
CA ASN A 130 3.87 -2.02 3.26
C ASN A 130 2.95 -2.86 4.17
N MET A 131 2.05 -2.27 4.97
CA MET A 131 1.31 -3.02 6.00
C MET A 131 0.63 -4.30 5.47
N PHE A 132 0.04 -4.26 4.29
CA PHE A 132 -0.64 -5.37 3.62
C PHE A 132 0.06 -5.81 2.32
N SER A 133 1.30 -5.39 2.11
CA SER A 133 2.03 -5.64 0.86
C SER A 133 2.10 -7.13 0.53
N THR A 134 1.86 -7.48 -0.73
CA THR A 134 1.90 -8.85 -1.29
C THR A 134 0.95 -9.84 -0.60
N MET A 135 -0.22 -9.38 -0.16
CA MET A 135 -1.31 -10.28 0.28
C MET A 135 -2.15 -10.72 -0.92
N ASP A 136 -1.57 -11.57 -1.78
CA ASP A 136 -2.12 -11.96 -3.09
C ASP A 136 -3.55 -12.51 -3.05
N SER A 137 -3.94 -13.20 -1.97
CA SER A 137 -5.27 -13.80 -1.81
C SER A 137 -6.30 -12.92 -1.09
N LEU A 138 -5.90 -11.79 -0.51
CA LEU A 138 -6.80 -10.91 0.24
C LEU A 138 -7.86 -10.34 -0.73
N THR A 139 -9.13 -10.56 -0.43
CA THR A 139 -10.23 -10.14 -1.32
C THR A 139 -10.89 -8.83 -0.88
N ASP A 140 -10.96 -8.62 0.42
CA ASP A 140 -11.58 -7.49 1.11
C ASP A 140 -10.95 -7.34 2.50
N ILE A 141 -10.99 -6.12 3.04
CA ILE A 141 -10.49 -5.81 4.38
C ILE A 141 -11.28 -4.66 5.00
N ASP A 142 -11.70 -4.83 6.25
CA ASP A 142 -12.39 -3.79 7.02
C ASP A 142 -11.37 -2.94 7.79
N LEU A 143 -11.27 -1.66 7.43
CA LEU A 143 -10.37 -0.68 8.04
C LEU A 143 -11.14 0.46 8.71
N THR A 144 -12.45 0.34 8.90
CA THR A 144 -13.31 1.40 9.46
C THR A 144 -12.91 1.82 10.89
N GLY A 145 -12.27 0.93 11.64
CA GLY A 145 -11.74 1.19 12.99
C GLY A 145 -10.37 1.86 13.04
N PHE A 146 -9.73 2.14 11.90
CA PHE A 146 -8.37 2.69 11.88
C PHE A 146 -8.36 4.20 12.14
N ASP A 147 -7.57 4.64 13.12
CA ASP A 147 -7.20 6.04 13.32
C ASP A 147 -5.85 6.30 12.66
N THR A 148 -5.87 6.90 11.47
CA THR A 148 -4.65 7.25 10.72
C THR A 148 -4.19 8.70 10.95
N SER A 149 -4.77 9.42 11.93
CA SER A 149 -4.51 10.86 12.12
C SER A 149 -3.05 11.23 12.39
N LYS A 150 -2.23 10.28 12.84
CA LYS A 150 -0.79 10.45 13.10
C LYS A 150 0.11 9.81 12.06
N VAL A 151 -0.44 9.09 11.07
CA VAL A 151 0.35 8.37 10.09
C VAL A 151 1.05 9.36 9.16
N THR A 152 2.37 9.22 9.04
CA THR A 152 3.23 9.99 8.13
C THR A 152 3.76 9.13 6.99
N GLU A 153 3.95 7.82 7.22
CA GLU A 153 4.45 6.86 6.22
C GLU A 153 3.35 5.89 5.79
N MET A 154 2.93 5.94 4.51
CA MET A 154 1.83 5.11 3.98
C MET A 154 2.12 4.52 2.58
N LYS A 155 3.34 4.70 2.06
CA LYS A 155 3.75 4.13 0.77
C LYS A 155 3.71 2.60 0.77
N TRP A 156 3.49 2.00 -0.40
CA TRP A 156 3.42 0.53 -0.57
C TRP A 156 2.34 -0.20 0.25
N MET A 157 1.41 0.49 0.92
CA MET A 157 0.53 -0.13 1.92
C MET A 157 -0.23 -1.36 1.40
N PHE A 158 -0.69 -1.34 0.16
CA PHE A 158 -1.42 -2.43 -0.50
C PHE A 158 -0.72 -2.96 -1.76
N VAL A 159 0.57 -2.67 -1.98
CA VAL A 159 1.27 -3.09 -3.20
C VAL A 159 1.14 -4.60 -3.41
N ALA A 160 0.81 -5.02 -4.63
CA ALA A 160 0.61 -6.41 -5.02
C ALA A 160 -0.48 -7.17 -4.22
N CYS A 161 -1.51 -6.49 -3.70
CA CYS A 161 -2.74 -7.16 -3.25
C CYS A 161 -3.61 -7.59 -4.44
N ARG A 162 -3.13 -8.54 -5.26
CA ARG A 162 -3.69 -8.85 -6.59
C ARG A 162 -5.17 -9.28 -6.56
N SER A 163 -5.64 -9.90 -5.49
CA SER A 163 -7.04 -10.33 -5.36
C SER A 163 -7.99 -9.30 -4.75
N LEU A 164 -7.47 -8.17 -4.24
CA LEU A 164 -8.25 -7.16 -3.55
C LEU A 164 -9.14 -6.43 -4.57
N PHE A 165 -10.46 -6.56 -4.43
CA PHE A 165 -11.40 -5.98 -5.39
C PHE A 165 -12.22 -4.82 -4.80
N ASN A 166 -12.34 -4.77 -3.47
CA ASN A 166 -13.04 -3.71 -2.75
C ASN A 166 -12.14 -3.15 -1.65
N LEU A 167 -12.07 -1.83 -1.53
CA LEU A 167 -11.28 -1.16 -0.52
C LEU A 167 -11.92 0.19 -0.16
N ASP A 168 -12.44 0.28 1.06
CA ASP A 168 -13.00 1.51 1.62
C ASP A 168 -11.95 2.19 2.51
N LEU A 169 -11.47 3.37 2.07
CA LEU A 169 -10.55 4.23 2.83
C LEU A 169 -11.19 5.58 3.18
N SER A 170 -12.51 5.70 3.11
CA SER A 170 -13.24 6.95 3.40
C SER A 170 -13.01 7.48 4.84
N GLY A 171 -12.57 6.62 5.76
CA GLY A 171 -12.17 7.00 7.12
C GLY A 171 -10.72 7.49 7.28
N PHE A 172 -9.87 7.36 6.26
CA PHE A 172 -8.45 7.68 6.37
C PHE A 172 -8.20 9.20 6.40
N ASN A 173 -7.41 9.64 7.37
CA ASN A 173 -6.78 10.95 7.38
C ASN A 173 -5.36 10.83 6.83
N THR A 174 -5.10 11.43 5.67
CA THR A 174 -3.78 11.44 5.00
C THR A 174 -3.07 12.79 5.08
N SER A 175 -3.58 13.75 5.86
CA SER A 175 -3.07 15.13 5.93
C SER A 175 -1.62 15.29 6.39
N ASN A 176 -1.00 14.21 6.91
CA ASN A 176 0.39 14.17 7.33
C ASN A 176 1.30 13.34 6.39
N VAL A 177 0.73 12.69 5.38
CA VAL A 177 1.46 11.82 4.45
C VAL A 177 2.15 12.67 3.38
N THR A 178 3.41 12.35 3.08
CA THR A 178 4.20 13.05 2.05
C THR A 178 4.58 12.16 0.86
N ASP A 179 4.44 10.85 0.97
CA ASP A 179 4.77 9.86 -0.05
C ASP A 179 3.64 8.82 -0.11
N MET A 180 2.94 8.78 -1.24
CA MET A 180 1.88 7.82 -1.57
C MET A 180 2.31 6.87 -2.69
N SER A 181 3.62 6.80 -2.99
CA SER A 181 4.11 5.96 -4.08
C SER A 181 3.72 4.50 -3.88
N ASN A 182 3.35 3.86 -5.00
CA ASN A 182 2.99 2.45 -5.08
C ASN A 182 1.89 2.00 -4.10
N MET A 183 1.05 2.90 -3.57
CA MET A 183 0.08 2.55 -2.53
C MET A 183 -0.85 1.41 -2.97
N PHE A 184 -1.25 1.39 -4.25
CA PHE A 184 -2.10 0.37 -4.87
C PHE A 184 -1.46 -0.28 -6.11
N ASP A 185 -0.13 -0.16 -6.27
CA ASP A 185 0.56 -0.77 -7.41
C ASP A 185 0.30 -2.28 -7.46
N SER A 186 0.03 -2.82 -8.64
CA SER A 186 -0.23 -4.25 -8.88
C SER A 186 -1.44 -4.82 -8.12
N CYS A 187 -2.41 -3.98 -7.75
CA CYS A 187 -3.73 -4.42 -7.28
C CYS A 187 -4.65 -4.76 -8.45
N GLU A 188 -4.35 -5.86 -9.14
CA GLU A 188 -4.94 -6.26 -10.43
C GLU A 188 -6.47 -6.41 -10.47
N LYS A 189 -7.15 -6.55 -9.32
CA LYS A 189 -8.62 -6.62 -9.22
C LYS A 189 -9.27 -5.36 -8.65
N LEU A 190 -8.49 -4.39 -8.17
CA LEU A 190 -9.02 -3.20 -7.53
C LEU A 190 -9.55 -2.23 -8.60
N SER A 191 -10.86 -2.03 -8.64
CA SER A 191 -11.52 -1.23 -9.68
C SER A 191 -12.10 0.11 -9.21
N SER A 192 -12.36 0.25 -7.90
CA SER A 192 -13.02 1.45 -7.35
C SER A 192 -12.69 1.62 -5.85
N PRO A 193 -11.43 1.93 -5.48
CA PRO A 193 -11.11 2.25 -4.10
C PRO A 193 -11.80 3.56 -3.67
N ASP A 194 -12.40 3.59 -2.48
CA ASP A 194 -12.93 4.83 -1.91
C ASP A 194 -11.79 5.63 -1.27
N ILE A 195 -11.33 6.66 -1.97
CA ILE A 195 -10.24 7.57 -1.56
C ILE A 195 -10.74 9.01 -1.39
N THR A 196 -12.05 9.20 -1.17
CA THR A 196 -12.69 10.53 -1.10
C THR A 196 -12.21 11.40 0.05
N SER A 197 -11.63 10.79 1.09
CA SER A 197 -11.10 11.43 2.29
C SER A 197 -9.64 11.88 2.17
N PHE A 198 -8.95 11.50 1.10
CA PHE A 198 -7.52 11.77 0.98
C PHE A 198 -7.24 13.26 0.86
N ASP A 199 -6.51 13.80 1.84
CA ASP A 199 -5.82 15.08 1.76
C ASP A 199 -4.42 14.85 1.17
N THR A 200 -4.21 15.31 -0.07
CA THR A 200 -2.94 15.15 -0.78
C THR A 200 -2.07 16.41 -0.77
N SER A 201 -2.47 17.46 -0.03
CA SER A 201 -1.83 18.79 -0.07
C SER A 201 -0.34 18.79 0.30
N LYS A 202 0.13 17.78 1.05
CA LYS A 202 1.55 17.62 1.42
C LYS A 202 2.30 16.56 0.60
N VAL A 203 1.62 15.84 -0.28
CA VAL A 203 2.20 14.73 -1.04
C VAL A 203 3.19 15.25 -2.07
N ARG A 204 4.37 14.64 -2.10
CA ARG A 204 5.47 14.95 -3.03
C ARG A 204 5.73 13.85 -4.03
N ASN A 205 5.31 12.62 -3.73
CA ASN A 205 5.53 11.46 -4.58
C ASN A 205 4.22 10.65 -4.73
N MET A 206 3.76 10.51 -5.96
CA MET A 206 2.61 9.70 -6.36
C MET A 206 3.01 8.63 -7.41
N SER A 207 4.31 8.34 -7.55
CA SER A 207 4.77 7.38 -8.55
C SER A 207 4.15 6.01 -8.33
N LEU A 208 3.74 5.37 -9.43
CA LEU A 208 3.14 4.02 -9.44
C LEU A 208 1.87 3.87 -8.57
N MET A 209 1.29 4.95 -8.02
CA MET A 209 0.24 4.86 -6.99
C MET A 209 -0.95 3.97 -7.40
N PHE A 210 -1.32 3.99 -8.67
CA PHE A 210 -2.42 3.19 -9.24
C PHE A 210 -1.97 2.28 -10.39
N SER A 211 -0.66 2.01 -10.53
CA SER A 211 -0.15 1.18 -11.62
C SER A 211 -0.70 -0.25 -11.53
N GLN A 212 -0.96 -0.87 -12.69
CA GLN A 212 -1.43 -2.27 -12.78
C GLN A 212 -2.71 -2.55 -11.96
N THR A 213 -3.63 -1.58 -11.91
CA THR A 213 -4.94 -1.71 -11.27
C THR A 213 -6.05 -2.01 -12.28
N ALA A 214 -7.21 -2.48 -11.79
CA ALA A 214 -8.40 -2.71 -12.60
C ALA A 214 -9.33 -1.49 -12.71
N LEU A 215 -8.82 -0.29 -12.44
CA LEU A 215 -9.59 0.96 -12.53
C LEU A 215 -10.21 1.12 -13.93
N THR A 216 -11.49 1.49 -13.97
CA THR A 216 -12.18 1.90 -15.21
C THR A 216 -12.31 3.41 -15.30
N ASP A 217 -12.56 4.04 -14.16
CA ASP A 217 -12.63 5.47 -13.91
C ASP A 217 -12.24 5.72 -12.44
N LEU A 218 -11.79 6.94 -12.12
CA LEU A 218 -11.43 7.33 -10.75
C LEU A 218 -11.62 8.84 -10.60
N ASP A 219 -12.43 9.25 -9.62
CA ASP A 219 -12.56 10.66 -9.28
C ASP A 219 -11.35 11.11 -8.45
N LEU A 220 -10.60 12.05 -9.02
CA LEU A 220 -9.41 12.66 -8.43
C LEU A 220 -9.56 14.18 -8.33
N SER A 221 -10.76 14.72 -8.51
CA SER A 221 -11.00 16.17 -8.53
C SER A 221 -10.67 16.88 -7.21
N HIS A 222 -10.61 16.13 -6.10
CA HIS A 222 -10.21 16.64 -4.78
C HIS A 222 -8.71 16.57 -4.51
N PHE A 223 -7.90 15.95 -5.39
CA PHE A 223 -6.46 15.86 -5.20
C PHE A 223 -5.79 17.23 -5.41
N ASP A 224 -5.16 17.75 -4.36
CA ASP A 224 -4.18 18.82 -4.47
C ASP A 224 -2.82 18.22 -4.89
N THR A 225 -2.43 18.45 -6.15
CA THR A 225 -1.14 17.97 -6.69
C THR A 225 -0.06 19.05 -6.72
N SER A 226 -0.32 20.25 -6.17
CA SER A 226 0.56 21.43 -6.28
C SER A 226 1.94 21.25 -5.65
N ASN A 227 2.13 20.22 -4.82
CA ASN A 227 3.41 19.88 -4.19
C ASN A 227 4.07 18.61 -4.76
N VAL A 228 3.41 17.91 -5.69
CA VAL A 228 3.91 16.67 -6.27
C VAL A 228 5.10 16.93 -7.18
N ARG A 229 6.13 16.11 -7.04
CA ARG A 229 7.38 16.15 -7.82
C ARG A 229 7.55 14.95 -8.74
N ASP A 230 6.98 13.81 -8.36
CA ASP A 230 7.08 12.57 -9.12
C ASP A 230 5.69 11.96 -9.34
N MET A 231 5.31 11.81 -10.61
CA MET A 231 4.09 11.16 -11.09
C MET A 231 4.43 10.00 -12.04
N SER A 232 5.67 9.51 -12.03
CA SER A 232 6.10 8.43 -12.91
C SER A 232 5.24 7.19 -12.74
N SER A 233 4.76 6.66 -13.86
CA SER A 233 3.96 5.44 -13.94
C SER A 233 2.71 5.43 -13.05
N MET A 234 2.19 6.60 -12.65
CA MET A 234 1.06 6.71 -11.71
C MET A 234 -0.15 5.86 -12.13
N PHE A 235 -0.43 5.78 -13.42
CA PHE A 235 -1.50 4.96 -14.01
C PHE A 235 -0.97 3.92 -15.01
N ALA A 236 0.31 3.56 -14.96
CA ALA A 236 0.89 2.66 -15.96
C ALA A 236 0.24 1.27 -15.91
N THR A 237 0.04 0.65 -17.07
CA THR A 237 -0.46 -0.72 -17.23
C THR A 237 -1.88 -0.93 -16.66
N CYS A 238 -2.70 0.14 -16.61
CA CYS A 238 -4.11 0.04 -16.23
C CYS A 238 -4.96 -0.45 -17.41
N GLU A 239 -4.98 -1.77 -17.65
CA GLU A 239 -5.60 -2.39 -18.84
C GLU A 239 -7.11 -2.11 -19.03
N LYS A 240 -7.81 -1.71 -17.96
CA LYS A 240 -9.25 -1.44 -17.95
C LYS A 240 -9.60 0.05 -18.00
N LEU A 241 -8.61 0.93 -17.85
CA LEU A 241 -8.85 2.37 -17.75
C LEU A 241 -9.33 2.93 -19.08
N THR A 242 -10.53 3.52 -19.11
CA THR A 242 -11.09 4.11 -20.34
C THR A 242 -10.92 5.63 -20.38
N SER A 243 -10.90 6.26 -19.21
CA SER A 243 -10.74 7.69 -18.96
C SER A 243 -10.19 7.90 -17.56
N VAL A 244 -9.51 9.02 -17.35
CA VAL A 244 -9.12 9.51 -16.02
C VAL A 244 -9.19 11.03 -16.03
N ASN A 245 -9.84 11.62 -15.02
CA ASN A 245 -9.91 13.07 -14.89
C ASN A 245 -8.67 13.60 -14.17
N VAL A 246 -7.73 14.13 -14.95
CA VAL A 246 -6.53 14.83 -14.45
C VAL A 246 -6.54 16.33 -14.78
N SER A 247 -7.71 16.87 -15.14
CA SER A 247 -7.81 18.24 -15.68
C SER A 247 -7.60 19.35 -14.65
N ASP A 248 -7.64 19.01 -13.36
CA ASP A 248 -7.37 19.94 -12.25
C ASP A 248 -5.96 19.76 -11.65
N PHE A 249 -5.15 18.85 -12.20
CA PHE A 249 -3.79 18.62 -11.69
C PHE A 249 -2.92 19.86 -11.95
N ASP A 250 -2.37 20.43 -10.87
CA ASP A 250 -1.23 21.34 -10.92
C ASP A 250 0.05 20.50 -11.02
N THR A 251 0.68 20.52 -12.19
CA THR A 251 1.94 19.80 -12.45
C THR A 251 3.16 20.71 -12.45
N SER A 252 3.03 21.98 -12.04
CA SER A 252 4.09 22.99 -12.15
C SER A 252 5.37 22.63 -11.38
N LYS A 253 5.30 21.75 -10.37
CA LYS A 253 6.47 21.25 -9.62
C LYS A 253 6.93 19.85 -10.02
N VAL A 254 6.24 19.19 -10.94
CA VAL A 254 6.55 17.82 -11.35
C VAL A 254 7.83 17.83 -12.18
N THR A 255 8.75 16.94 -11.83
CA THR A 255 10.02 16.72 -12.54
C THR A 255 10.03 15.41 -13.33
N ASN A 256 9.21 14.43 -12.94
CA ASN A 256 9.18 13.11 -13.56
C ASN A 256 7.75 12.67 -13.88
N MET A 257 7.49 12.38 -15.16
CA MET A 257 6.24 11.83 -15.71
C MET A 257 6.52 10.59 -16.58
N TYR A 258 7.67 9.92 -16.40
CA TYR A 258 8.01 8.67 -17.07
C TYR A 258 6.82 7.72 -17.05
N GLY A 259 6.35 7.26 -18.21
CA GLY A 259 5.31 6.23 -18.28
C GLY A 259 3.99 6.55 -17.59
N MET A 260 3.66 7.82 -17.26
CA MET A 260 2.53 8.16 -16.40
C MET A 260 1.20 7.46 -16.77
N PHE A 261 0.93 7.32 -18.07
CA PHE A 261 -0.25 6.62 -18.61
C PHE A 261 0.12 5.40 -19.47
N GLY A 262 1.40 5.05 -19.58
CA GLY A 262 1.87 4.02 -20.51
C GLY A 262 1.22 2.66 -20.27
N GLU A 263 1.00 1.92 -21.34
CA GLU A 263 0.38 0.59 -21.40
C GLU A 263 -1.07 0.57 -20.90
N CYS A 264 -1.83 1.63 -21.16
CA CYS A 264 -3.27 1.70 -20.95
C CYS A 264 -4.02 1.54 -22.30
N PRO A 265 -4.12 0.32 -22.87
CA PRO A 265 -4.60 0.12 -24.23
C PRO A 265 -6.07 0.53 -24.46
N LYS A 266 -6.86 0.72 -23.41
CA LYS A 266 -8.26 1.19 -23.48
C LYS A 266 -8.43 2.68 -23.21
N LEU A 267 -7.38 3.38 -22.79
CA LEU A 267 -7.44 4.81 -22.52
C LEU A 267 -7.70 5.53 -23.83
N SER A 268 -8.83 6.22 -23.91
CA SER A 268 -9.31 6.83 -25.16
C SER A 268 -9.27 8.36 -25.15
N LEU A 269 -9.29 8.94 -23.95
CA LEU A 269 -9.30 10.37 -23.71
C LEU A 269 -8.53 10.70 -22.43
N VAL A 270 -7.67 11.71 -22.52
CA VAL A 270 -7.02 12.35 -21.37
C VAL A 270 -6.96 13.86 -21.62
N ASN A 271 -7.48 14.64 -20.68
CA ASN A 271 -7.46 16.10 -20.76
C ASN A 271 -6.24 16.63 -20.01
N LEU A 272 -5.26 17.15 -20.76
CA LEU A 272 -3.97 17.64 -20.23
C LEU A 272 -3.87 19.17 -20.24
N MET A 273 -4.99 19.88 -20.39
CA MET A 273 -4.96 21.35 -20.55
C MET A 273 -4.41 22.08 -19.32
N SER A 274 -4.42 21.50 -18.12
CA SER A 274 -3.80 22.08 -16.92
C SER A 274 -2.30 21.81 -16.80
N PHE A 275 -1.75 20.87 -17.56
CA PHE A 275 -0.38 20.40 -17.36
C PHE A 275 0.63 21.50 -17.73
N ASP A 276 1.41 21.92 -16.74
CA ASP A 276 2.65 22.67 -16.90
C ASP A 276 3.82 21.69 -16.82
N THR A 277 4.53 21.49 -17.95
CA THR A 277 5.69 20.59 -18.01
C THR A 277 7.03 21.34 -18.04
N SER A 278 7.05 22.62 -17.68
CA SER A 278 8.26 23.47 -17.72
C SER A 278 9.43 22.93 -16.87
N ASN A 279 9.11 22.26 -15.75
CA ASN A 279 10.06 21.64 -14.83
C ASN A 279 10.30 20.14 -15.07
N VAL A 280 9.54 19.51 -15.97
CA VAL A 280 9.66 18.08 -16.23
C VAL A 280 10.98 17.79 -16.97
N THR A 281 11.71 16.77 -16.52
CA THR A 281 12.95 16.29 -17.14
C THR A 281 12.76 14.97 -17.86
N ASP A 282 11.73 14.19 -17.51
CA ASP A 282 11.43 12.91 -18.15
C ASP A 282 9.91 12.73 -18.38
N MET A 283 9.53 12.56 -19.65
CA MET A 283 8.20 12.15 -20.12
C MET A 283 8.32 10.97 -21.10
N SER A 284 9.44 10.24 -21.06
CA SER A 284 9.59 9.05 -21.88
C SER A 284 8.52 8.03 -21.53
N PHE A 285 8.06 7.29 -22.54
CA PHE A 285 7.00 6.29 -22.43
C PHE A 285 5.64 6.79 -21.90
N MET A 286 5.41 8.11 -21.75
CA MET A 286 4.22 8.65 -21.06
C MET A 286 2.88 8.10 -21.58
N PHE A 287 2.78 7.82 -22.89
CA PHE A 287 1.61 7.21 -23.55
C PHE A 287 1.99 5.96 -24.35
N TYR A 288 3.10 5.31 -24.01
CA TYR A 288 3.58 4.12 -24.73
C TYR A 288 2.51 3.03 -24.74
N GLY A 289 2.23 2.39 -25.88
CA GLY A 289 1.27 1.29 -25.94
C GLY A 289 -0.21 1.65 -25.76
N ASP A 290 -0.55 2.95 -25.64
CA ASP A 290 -1.94 3.42 -25.45
C ASP A 290 -2.76 3.38 -26.74
N GLY A 291 -3.04 2.17 -27.21
CA GLY A 291 -3.58 1.91 -28.55
C GLY A 291 -4.95 2.54 -28.85
N SER A 292 -5.72 2.94 -27.84
CA SER A 292 -7.05 3.56 -28.01
C SER A 292 -7.06 5.10 -28.02
N LEU A 293 -5.93 5.75 -27.72
CA LEU A 293 -5.84 7.21 -27.74
C LEU A 293 -6.05 7.75 -29.16
N LYS A 294 -7.02 8.65 -29.32
CA LYS A 294 -7.33 9.28 -30.63
C LYS A 294 -6.72 10.66 -30.78
N ARG A 295 -6.56 11.37 -29.67
CA ARG A 295 -6.05 12.74 -29.63
C ARG A 295 -5.38 12.99 -28.28
N VAL A 296 -4.24 13.67 -28.32
CA VAL A 296 -3.58 14.23 -27.15
C VAL A 296 -3.18 15.67 -27.48
N ASP A 297 -3.68 16.61 -26.68
CA ASP A 297 -3.38 18.02 -26.83
C ASP A 297 -2.15 18.38 -25.98
N LEU A 298 -1.08 18.85 -26.63
CA LEU A 298 0.21 19.15 -25.99
C LEU A 298 0.49 20.66 -25.91
N PHE A 299 -0.54 21.50 -25.97
CA PHE A 299 -0.40 22.95 -26.09
C PHE A 299 0.43 23.61 -24.98
N ASN A 300 0.39 23.05 -23.77
CA ASN A 300 1.09 23.57 -22.59
C ASN A 300 2.38 22.80 -22.26
N PHE A 301 2.78 21.86 -23.14
CA PHE A 301 3.99 21.09 -22.93
C PHE A 301 5.23 21.89 -23.34
N THR A 302 6.22 21.94 -22.45
CA THR A 302 7.56 22.47 -22.74
C THR A 302 8.45 21.36 -23.29
N LEU A 303 8.68 21.37 -24.61
CA LEU A 303 9.53 20.39 -25.30
C LEU A 303 10.90 21.03 -25.63
N LYS A 304 11.86 20.90 -24.71
CA LYS A 304 13.26 21.36 -24.88
C LYS A 304 14.21 20.15 -24.96
N GLU A 305 15.39 20.32 -25.55
CA GLU A 305 16.37 19.24 -25.78
C GLU A 305 16.76 18.46 -24.51
N SER A 306 16.71 19.10 -23.34
CA SER A 306 17.05 18.46 -22.07
C SER A 306 15.95 17.56 -21.49
N VAL A 307 14.76 17.50 -22.11
CA VAL A 307 13.64 16.69 -21.64
C VAL A 307 13.65 15.35 -22.38
N ASN A 308 13.75 14.26 -21.63
CA ASN A 308 13.65 12.92 -22.20
C ASN A 308 12.20 12.66 -22.63
N ILE A 309 11.99 12.43 -23.92
CA ILE A 309 10.68 12.09 -24.51
C ILE A 309 10.75 10.79 -25.34
N SER A 310 11.76 9.94 -25.08
CA SER A 310 11.92 8.68 -25.81
C SER A 310 10.66 7.83 -25.71
N SER A 311 10.21 7.27 -26.83
CA SER A 311 9.06 6.36 -26.88
C SER A 311 7.76 6.89 -26.28
N MET A 312 7.63 8.22 -26.08
CA MET A 312 6.47 8.85 -25.43
C MET A 312 5.13 8.46 -26.08
N PHE A 313 5.12 8.22 -27.40
CA PHE A 313 3.94 7.82 -28.17
C PHE A 313 4.17 6.53 -28.98
N GLU A 314 5.22 5.77 -28.68
CA GLU A 314 5.46 4.51 -29.38
C GLU A 314 4.33 3.53 -29.07
N ASP A 315 3.76 2.90 -30.09
CA ASP A 315 2.54 2.08 -30.02
C ASP A 315 1.26 2.75 -29.46
N ALA A 316 1.28 4.07 -29.29
CA ALA A 316 0.10 4.87 -28.95
C ALA A 316 -0.81 5.08 -30.17
N GLY A 317 -2.13 4.95 -29.98
CA GLY A 317 -3.14 5.25 -31.02
C GLY A 317 -2.97 4.42 -32.30
N LYS A 318 -3.19 3.10 -32.25
CA LYS A 318 -2.98 2.19 -33.39
C LYS A 318 -3.67 2.71 -34.67
N ARG A 319 -2.90 2.70 -35.76
CA ARG A 319 -3.27 3.14 -37.13
C ARG A 319 -4.73 2.79 -37.50
N ILE A 320 -5.49 3.81 -37.91
CA ILE A 320 -6.65 3.67 -38.80
C ILE A 320 -6.17 4.18 -40.17
N ASP A 321 -6.09 3.30 -41.16
CA ASP A 321 -5.95 3.63 -42.59
C ASP A 321 -4.75 4.51 -43.01
N ASP A 322 -3.53 4.15 -42.60
CA ASP A 322 -2.25 4.74 -43.10
C ASP A 322 -2.11 6.28 -43.04
N LYS A 323 -2.87 6.94 -42.16
CA LYS A 323 -2.60 8.31 -41.67
C LYS A 323 -2.08 8.24 -40.23
N PRO A 324 -1.35 9.27 -39.72
CA PRO A 324 -1.01 9.30 -38.30
C PRO A 324 -2.32 9.27 -37.50
N ALA A 325 -2.59 8.18 -36.79
CA ALA A 325 -3.87 7.94 -36.13
C ALA A 325 -4.03 8.72 -34.82
N LEU A 326 -2.93 9.23 -34.28
CA LEU A 326 -2.93 10.17 -33.18
C LEU A 326 -2.84 11.60 -33.70
N GLY A 327 -3.90 12.38 -33.50
CA GLY A 327 -3.84 13.83 -33.68
C GLY A 327 -3.00 14.44 -32.56
N ILE A 328 -1.73 14.75 -32.85
CA ILE A 328 -0.89 15.55 -31.95
C ILE A 328 -1.05 17.01 -32.34
N VAL A 329 -1.61 17.82 -31.45
CA VAL A 329 -1.71 19.27 -31.67
C VAL A 329 -0.63 19.98 -30.85
N LYS A 330 0.28 20.65 -31.56
CA LYS A 330 1.34 21.52 -31.00
C LYS A 330 1.09 22.97 -31.49
N LYS A 331 1.62 23.96 -30.77
CA LYS A 331 1.72 25.34 -31.30
C LYS A 331 2.65 25.40 -32.51
#